data_AF-A0A7C1XT76-F1
#
_entry.id   AF-A0A7C1XT76-F1
#
_cell.length_a   1.000
_cell.length_b   1.000
_cell.length_c   1.000
_cell.angle_alpha   90.00
_cell.angle_beta   90.00
_cell.angle_gamma   90.00
#
_symmetry.space_group_name_H-M   'P 1'
#
loop_
_entity.id
_entity.type
_entity.pdbx_description
1 polymer ?
#
loop_
_entity_poly.entity_id
_entity_poly.type
_entity_poly.pdbx_seq_one_letter_code
_entity_poly.pdbx_strand_id
1 'polypeptide(L)' 'SYPKLAGQNAAYLVTQMKDIKSGARSNGLTAVMKPIIAGVSDDEINAIAHYLSSKK' A
#
# COMPACT_ATOMS: atom_id res chain seq x y z
N SER A 1 -10.64 12.75 2.65
CA SER A 1 -9.55 12.60 3.64
C SER A 1 -8.75 11.35 3.29
N TYR A 2 -7.41 11.42 3.30
CA TYR A 2 -6.53 10.30 2.97
C TYR A 2 -5.99 9.63 4.24
N PRO A 3 -5.73 8.31 4.23
CA PRO A 3 -5.21 7.59 5.40
C PRO A 3 -3.75 7.99 5.68
N LYS A 4 -3.36 8.03 6.97
CA LYS A 4 -1.96 8.16 7.37
C LYS A 4 -1.24 6.84 7.13
N LEU A 5 -0.17 6.88 6.31
CA LEU A 5 0.66 5.71 6.01
C LEU A 5 1.97 5.66 6.82
N ALA A 6 2.51 6.81 7.22
CA ALA A 6 3.74 6.89 8.01
C ALA A 6 3.56 6.22 9.39
N GLY A 7 4.49 5.35 9.75
CA GLY A 7 4.52 4.65 11.04
C GLY A 7 3.53 3.49 11.14
N GLN A 8 2.85 3.15 10.04
CA GLN A 8 2.00 1.95 10.00
C GLN A 8 2.85 0.68 10.00
N ASN A 9 2.26 -0.42 10.48
CA ASN A 9 2.93 -1.72 10.48
C ASN A 9 3.29 -2.15 9.04
N ALA A 10 4.54 -2.58 8.83
CA ALA A 10 5.02 -2.96 7.51
C ALA A 10 4.20 -4.11 6.89
N ALA A 11 3.90 -5.16 7.65
CA ALA A 11 3.10 -6.29 7.15
C ALA A 11 1.69 -5.86 6.74
N TYR A 12 1.07 -4.96 7.52
CA TYR A 12 -0.21 -4.37 7.15
C TYR A 12 -0.12 -3.60 5.82
N LEU A 13 0.89 -2.74 5.66
CA LEU A 13 1.10 -1.98 4.43
C LEU A 13 1.32 -2.89 3.20
N VAL A 14 2.09 -3.96 3.33
CA VAL A 14 2.27 -4.97 2.27
C VAL A 14 0.93 -5.58 1.88
N THR A 15 0.17 -6.08 2.85
CA THR A 15 -1.14 -6.70 2.59
C THR A 15 -2.07 -5.72 1.89
N GLN A 16 -2.17 -4.48 2.37
CA GLN A 16 -3.05 -3.48 1.75
C GLN A 16 -2.63 -3.15 0.32
N MET A 17 -1.33 -2.99 0.04
CA MET A 17 -0.86 -2.74 -1.33
C MET A 17 -1.16 -3.92 -2.26
N LYS A 18 -0.98 -5.15 -1.80
CA LYS A 18 -1.31 -6.37 -2.57
C LYS A 18 -2.81 -6.52 -2.81
N ASP A 19 -3.64 -6.21 -1.82
CA ASP A 19 -5.10 -6.26 -1.96
C ASP A 19 -5.61 -5.22 -2.96
N ILE A 20 -5.02 -4.02 -2.96
CA ILE A 20 -5.36 -2.97 -3.93
C ILE A 20 -4.90 -3.38 -5.35
N LYS A 21 -3.70 -3.93 -5.48
CA LYS A 21 -3.13 -4.37 -6.77
C LYS A 21 -3.94 -5.51 -7.38
N SER A 22 -4.27 -6.53 -6.59
CA SER A 22 -5.11 -7.67 -7.03
C SER A 22 -6.58 -7.28 -7.25
N GLY A 23 -7.04 -6.21 -6.60
CA GLY A 23 -8.45 -5.80 -6.59
C GLY A 23 -9.28 -6.47 -5.50
N ALA A 24 -8.68 -7.27 -4.63
CA ALA A 24 -9.34 -7.80 -3.42
C ALA A 24 -9.86 -6.67 -2.52
N ARG A 25 -9.16 -5.52 -2.50
CA ARG A 25 -9.65 -4.28 -1.91
C ARG A 25 -10.24 -3.38 -3.00
N SER A 26 -11.48 -2.94 -2.78
CA SER A 26 -12.24 -2.13 -3.75
C SER A 26 -13.06 -1.00 -3.11
N ASN A 27 -12.77 -0.65 -1.84
CA ASN A 27 -13.53 0.33 -1.07
C ASN A 27 -12.90 1.73 -1.04
N GLY A 28 -13.70 2.75 -0.72
CA GLY A 28 -13.22 4.12 -0.46
C GLY A 28 -12.33 4.68 -1.57
N LEU A 29 -11.14 5.18 -1.21
CA LEU A 29 -10.17 5.79 -2.15
C LEU A 29 -9.29 4.78 -2.89
N THR A 30 -9.61 3.47 -2.82
CA THR A 30 -8.80 2.42 -3.46
C THR A 30 -8.66 2.62 -4.98
N ALA A 31 -9.71 3.14 -5.64
CA ALA A 31 -9.67 3.43 -7.07
C ALA A 31 -8.57 4.44 -7.46
N VAL A 32 -8.21 5.36 -6.56
CA VAL A 32 -7.14 6.34 -6.78
C VAL A 32 -5.75 5.70 -6.64
N MET A 33 -5.61 4.74 -5.73
CA MET A 33 -4.33 4.06 -5.47
C MET A 33 -4.05 2.93 -6.46
N LYS A 34 -5.08 2.33 -7.04
CA LYS A 34 -4.97 1.19 -7.97
C LYS A 34 -4.03 1.44 -9.18
N PRO A 35 -4.11 2.56 -9.93
CA PRO A 35 -3.16 2.82 -11.02
C PRO A 35 -1.73 3.06 -10.52
N ILE A 36 -1.55 3.56 -9.29
CA ILE A 36 -0.23 3.81 -8.70
C ILE A 36 0.47 2.49 -8.40
N ILE A 37 -0.24 1.50 -7.85
CA ILE A 37 0.34 0.22 -7.45
C ILE A 37 0.40 -0.81 -8.60
N ALA A 38 -0.30 -0.56 -9.71
CA ALA A 38 -0.44 -1.52 -10.81
C ALA A 38 0.90 -1.97 -11.41
N GLY A 39 1.87 -1.05 -11.53
CA GLY A 39 3.20 -1.31 -12.07
C GLY A 39 4.27 -1.66 -11.02
N VAL A 40 3.92 -1.70 -9.73
CA VAL A 40 4.89 -1.89 -8.64
C VAL A 40 5.08 -3.38 -8.39
N SER A 41 6.32 -3.87 -8.45
CA SER A 41 6.68 -5.27 -8.17
C SER A 41 6.49 -5.64 -6.69
N ASP A 42 6.47 -6.93 -6.39
CA ASP A 42 6.32 -7.40 -5.01
C ASP A 42 7.51 -7.01 -4.12
N ASP A 43 8.72 -6.97 -4.67
CA ASP A 43 9.92 -6.51 -3.95
C ASP A 43 9.85 -5.02 -3.65
N GLU A 44 9.38 -4.20 -4.59
CA GLU A 44 9.15 -2.78 -4.37
C GLU A 44 8.04 -2.54 -3.35
N ILE A 45 6.96 -3.33 -3.35
CA ILE A 45 5.90 -3.28 -2.32
C ILE A 45 6.51 -3.49 -0.93
N ASN A 46 7.36 -4.50 -0.77
CA ASN A 46 8.03 -4.76 0.51
C ASN A 46 8.96 -3.60 0.91
N ALA A 47 9.75 -3.07 -0.04
CA ALA A 47 10.64 -1.94 0.21
C ALA A 47 9.86 -0.66 0.63
N ILE A 48 8.77 -0.35 -0.07
CA ILE A 48 7.88 0.77 0.25
C ILE A 48 7.27 0.60 1.64
N ALA A 49 6.78 -0.60 1.96
CA ALA A 49 6.19 -0.88 3.28
C ALA A 49 7.19 -0.70 4.41
N HIS A 50 8.41 -1.23 4.27
CA HIS A 50 9.48 -1.05 5.24
C HIS A 50 9.84 0.44 5.40
N TYR A 51 10.02 1.16 4.30
CA TYR A 51 10.29 2.59 4.31
C TYR A 51 9.20 3.36 5.06
N LEU A 52 7.94 3.20 4.69
CA LEU A 52 6.80 3.90 5.30
C LEU A 52 6.63 3.56 6.79
N SER A 53 6.87 2.31 7.18
CA SER A 53 6.81 1.90 8.59
C SER A 53 7.87 2.57 9.46
N SER A 54 9.03 2.91 8.88
CA SER A 54 10.12 3.59 9.60
C SER A 54 9.93 5.10 9.75
N LYS A 55 8.97 5.70 9.03
CA LYS A 55 8.67 7.14 9.11
C LYS A 55 7.79 7.46 10.32
N LYS A 56 8.02 8.63 10.93
CA LYS A 56 7.19 9.17 12.03
C LYS A 56 6.25 10.26 11.52
#